data_AF-A0A421B9V7-F1
#
_entry.id   AF-A0A421B9V7-F1
#
_cell.length_a   1.000
_cell.length_b   1.000
_cell.length_c   1.000
_cell.angle_alpha   90.00
_cell.angle_beta   90.00
_cell.angle_gamma   90.00
#
_symmetry.space_group_name_H-M   'P 1'
#
loop_
_entity.id
_entity.type
_entity.pdbx_description
1 polymer ?
#
loop_
_entity_poly.entity_id
_entity_poly.type
_entity_poly.pdbx_seq_one_letter_code
_entity_poly.pdbx_strand_id
1 'polypeptide(L)'
;MLWGSGHDRLLAFVYRCIGCCVADQRLVSDLTVEVVASLHERPDLDDDADRDRVVDRLVTALTPHADPDTVQAAVRFAAWLDLVPRGGADPHAKVGAVRRFTRHLPVLA
;
A
#
# COMPACT_ATOMS: atom_id res chain seq x y z
N MET A 1 20.79 -13.34 -4.56
CA MET A 1 19.51 -12.92 -5.18
C MET A 1 19.30 -11.46 -4.80
N LEU A 2 19.56 -10.52 -5.71
CA LEU A 2 19.40 -9.09 -5.44
C LEU A 2 17.91 -8.75 -5.53
N TRP A 3 17.36 -8.29 -4.41
CA TRP A 3 16.01 -7.73 -4.35
C TRP A 3 16.10 -6.37 -5.08
N GLY A 4 15.38 -6.22 -6.18
CA GLY A 4 15.46 -5.03 -7.04
C GLY A 4 14.59 -3.88 -6.53
N SER A 5 14.63 -2.74 -7.22
CA SER A 5 13.86 -1.53 -6.89
C SER A 5 12.35 -1.74 -6.73
N GLY A 6 11.77 -2.75 -7.40
CA GLY A 6 10.36 -3.11 -7.24
C GLY A 6 10.04 -3.70 -5.87
N HIS A 7 10.96 -4.46 -5.27
CA HIS A 7 10.76 -4.99 -3.92
C HIS A 7 10.81 -3.87 -2.87
N ASP A 8 11.82 -2.99 -2.95
CA ASP A 8 11.94 -1.86 -2.01
C ASP A 8 10.73 -0.94 -2.08
N ARG A 9 10.17 -0.76 -3.29
CA ARG A 9 8.93 -0.03 -3.52
C ARG A 9 7.74 -0.68 -2.82
N LEU A 10 7.56 -1.99 -2.98
CA LEU A 10 6.52 -2.75 -2.31
C LEU A 10 6.65 -2.65 -0.79
N LEU A 11 7.85 -2.87 -0.26
CA LEU A 11 8.12 -2.80 1.17
C LEU A 11 7.80 -1.40 1.71
N ALA A 12 8.24 -0.34 1.02
CA ALA A 12 7.94 1.03 1.41
C ALA A 12 6.44 1.34 1.34
N PHE A 13 5.72 0.83 0.34
CA PHE A 13 4.28 0.98 0.23
C PHE A 13 3.56 0.32 1.41
N VAL A 14 3.86 -0.96 1.69
CA VAL A 14 3.26 -1.72 2.80
C VAL A 14 3.56 -1.06 4.14
N TYR A 15 4.82 -0.69 4.38
CA TYR A 15 5.25 -0.04 5.63
C TYR A 15 4.51 1.28 5.86
N ARG A 16 4.31 2.10 4.81
CA ARG A 16 3.57 3.37 4.92
C ARG A 16 2.10 3.14 5.23
N CYS A 17 1.45 2.17 4.59
CA CYS A 17 0.06 1.83 4.89
C CYS A 17 -0.11 1.47 6.37
N ILE A 18 0.75 0.58 6.87
CA ILE A 18 0.67 0.11 8.25
C ILE A 18 1.04 1.23 9.24
N GLY A 19 2.09 2.01 8.97
CA GLY A 19 2.51 3.13 9.81
C GLY A 19 1.48 4.27 9.89
N CYS A 20 0.56 4.39 8.93
CA CYS A 20 -0.57 5.31 9.03
C CYS A 20 -1.71 4.79 9.92
N CYS A 21 -1.79 3.47 10.11
CA CYS A 21 -2.87 2.82 10.85
C CYS A 21 -2.47 2.43 12.28
N VAL A 22 -1.18 2.23 12.52
CA VAL A 22 -0.65 1.65 13.76
C VAL A 22 0.41 2.58 14.37
N ALA A 23 0.22 2.96 15.64
CA ALA A 23 1.14 3.84 16.36
C ALA A 23 2.38 3.12 16.93
N ASP A 24 2.25 1.83 17.28
CA ASP A 24 3.34 1.03 17.82
C ASP A 24 4.32 0.62 16.70
N GLN A 25 5.55 1.14 16.76
CA GLN A 25 6.59 0.90 15.76
C GLN A 25 7.04 -0.56 15.65
N ARG A 26 6.97 -1.32 16.75
CA ARG A 26 7.29 -2.74 16.72
C ARG A 26 6.19 -3.49 15.96
N LEU A 27 4.94 -3.20 16.27
CA LEU A 27 3.80 -3.80 15.56
C LEU A 27 3.79 -3.41 14.07
N VAL A 28 4.16 -2.18 13.72
CA VAL A 28 4.32 -1.78 12.31
C VAL A 28 5.32 -2.68 11.60
N SER A 29 6.47 -2.92 12.21
CA SER A 29 7.53 -3.76 11.62
C SER A 29 7.08 -5.21 11.48
N ASP A 30 6.47 -5.77 12.53
CA ASP A 30 5.99 -7.15 12.55
C ASP A 30 4.90 -7.38 11.48
N LEU A 31 3.89 -6.50 11.41
CA LEU A 31 2.84 -6.58 10.39
C LEU A 31 3.38 -6.36 8.97
N THR A 32 4.38 -5.49 8.80
CA THR A 32 5.00 -5.26 7.48
C THR A 32 5.65 -6.55 6.98
N VAL A 33 6.41 -7.23 7.84
CA VAL A 33 7.04 -8.50 7.50
C VAL A 33 5.99 -9.56 7.24
N GLU A 34 4.94 -9.65 8.06
CA GLU A 34 3.85 -10.61 7.88
C GLU A 34 3.14 -10.43 6.54
N VAL A 35 2.73 -9.19 6.21
CA VAL A 35 2.07 -8.89 4.94
C VAL A 35 2.98 -9.21 3.76
N VAL A 36 4.24 -8.76 3.79
CA VAL A 36 5.19 -9.03 2.69
C VAL A 36 5.48 -10.53 2.54
N ALA A 37 5.62 -11.26 3.64
CA ALA A 37 5.83 -12.71 3.61
C ALA A 37 4.60 -13.47 3.07
N SER A 38 3.39 -12.92 3.27
CA SER A 38 2.15 -13.51 2.75
C SER A 38 1.99 -13.36 1.23
N LEU A 39 2.75 -12.45 0.61
CA LEU A 39 2.81 -12.23 -0.83
C LEU A 39 3.82 -13.23 -1.42
N HIS A 40 3.32 -14.43 -1.72
CA HIS A 40 4.13 -15.59 -2.15
C HIS A 40 4.94 -15.34 -3.44
N GLU A 41 4.40 -14.51 -4.34
CA GLU A 41 5.05 -14.05 -5.57
C GLU A 41 5.41 -12.57 -5.41
N ARG A 42 6.45 -12.09 -6.12
CA ARG A 42 6.87 -10.68 -6.08
C ARG A 42 5.82 -9.82 -6.82
N PRO A 43 4.88 -9.18 -6.12
CA PRO A 43 3.83 -8.43 -6.78
C PRO A 43 4.41 -7.14 -7.39
N ASP A 44 4.00 -6.82 -8.60
CA ASP A 44 4.31 -5.55 -9.24
C ASP A 44 3.20 -4.52 -8.94
N LEU A 45 3.54 -3.43 -8.26
CA LEU A 45 2.58 -2.35 -7.98
C LEU A 45 2.13 -1.58 -9.23
N ASP A 46 2.79 -1.76 -10.38
CA ASP A 46 2.30 -1.23 -11.65
C ASP A 46 1.24 -2.14 -12.30
N ASP A 47 1.22 -3.44 -11.95
CA ASP A 47 0.16 -4.37 -12.33
C ASP A 47 -1.09 -4.22 -11.46
N ASP A 48 -2.26 -4.36 -12.08
CA ASP A 48 -3.54 -4.11 -11.41
C ASP A 48 -3.98 -5.25 -10.50
N ALA A 49 -3.79 -6.50 -10.93
CA ALA A 49 -4.18 -7.66 -10.16
C ALA A 49 -3.26 -7.85 -8.95
N ASP A 50 -1.97 -7.53 -9.12
CA ASP A 50 -1.02 -7.55 -8.01
C ASP A 50 -1.28 -6.45 -6.99
N ARG A 51 -1.67 -5.23 -7.42
CA ARG A 51 -2.15 -4.20 -6.49
C ARG A 51 -3.33 -4.67 -5.65
N ASP A 52 -4.32 -5.29 -6.27
CA ASP A 52 -5.52 -5.77 -5.57
C ASP A 52 -5.16 -6.80 -4.51
N ARG A 53 -4.29 -7.76 -4.86
CA ARG A 53 -3.77 -8.75 -3.90
C ARG A 53 -3.04 -8.10 -2.74
N VAL A 54 -2.19 -7.10 -3.00
CA VAL A 54 -1.46 -6.37 -1.94
C VAL A 54 -2.44 -5.64 -1.02
N VAL A 55 -3.44 -4.97 -1.59
CA VAL A 55 -4.49 -4.25 -0.86
C VAL A 55 -5.30 -5.22 0.01
N ASP A 56 -5.72 -6.36 -0.51
CA ASP A 56 -6.50 -7.35 0.24
C ASP A 56 -5.72 -7.86 1.46
N ARG A 57 -4.42 -8.11 1.31
CA ARG A 57 -3.55 -8.50 2.44
C ARG A 57 -3.40 -7.38 3.46
N LEU A 58 -3.23 -6.14 3.02
CA LEU A 58 -3.17 -4.97 3.89
C LEU A 58 -4.47 -4.78 4.68
N VAL A 59 -5.62 -4.82 4.01
CA VAL A 59 -6.94 -4.71 4.65
C VAL A 59 -7.13 -5.80 5.68
N THR A 60 -6.81 -7.04 5.33
CA THR A 60 -6.94 -8.19 6.25
C THR A 60 -6.08 -7.98 7.50
N ALA A 61 -4.82 -7.55 7.31
CA ALA A 61 -3.90 -7.31 8.42
C ALA A 61 -4.28 -6.09 9.27
N LEU A 62 -4.92 -5.07 8.68
CA LEU A 62 -5.21 -3.79 9.36
C LEU A 62 -6.60 -3.68 9.96
N THR A 63 -7.57 -4.49 9.52
CA THR A 63 -8.94 -4.55 10.08
C THR A 63 -8.96 -4.67 11.62
N PRO A 64 -8.06 -5.44 12.27
CA PRO A 64 -8.01 -5.50 13.73
C PRO A 64 -7.46 -4.24 14.42
N HIS A 65 -6.84 -3.32 13.68
CA HIS A 65 -6.03 -2.22 14.23
C HIS A 65 -6.52 -0.83 13.85
N ALA A 66 -7.30 -0.70 12.78
CA ALA A 66 -7.81 0.58 12.30
C ALA A 66 -9.21 0.41 11.69
N ASP A 67 -10.00 1.47 11.74
CA ASP A 67 -11.30 1.49 11.09
C ASP A 67 -11.15 1.46 9.55
N PRO A 68 -12.18 0.94 8.85
CA PRO A 68 -12.31 0.98 7.40
C PRO A 68 -11.83 2.24 6.68
N ASP A 69 -12.22 3.42 7.16
CA ASP A 69 -11.92 4.69 6.50
C ASP A 69 -10.45 5.05 6.66
N THR A 70 -9.88 4.81 7.84
CA THR A 70 -8.44 4.97 8.11
C THR A 70 -7.60 4.06 7.21
N VAL A 71 -7.99 2.79 7.02
CA VAL A 71 -7.28 1.86 6.12
C VAL A 71 -7.33 2.36 4.68
N GLN A 72 -8.49 2.79 4.19
CA GLN A 72 -8.61 3.34 2.83
C GLN A 72 -7.77 4.62 2.65
N ALA A 73 -7.77 5.51 3.65
CA ALA A 73 -6.98 6.73 3.62
C ALA A 73 -5.48 6.43 3.59
N ALA A 74 -5.03 5.46 4.39
CA ALA A 74 -3.64 5.00 4.43
C ALA A 74 -3.18 4.46 3.07
N VAL A 75 -3.98 3.61 2.42
CA VAL A 75 -3.65 3.07 1.09
C VAL A 75 -3.57 4.19 0.03
N ARG A 76 -4.53 5.14 0.04
CA ARG A 76 -4.51 6.29 -0.88
C ARG A 76 -3.28 7.18 -0.65
N PHE A 77 -2.89 7.39 0.60
CA PHE A 77 -1.71 8.16 0.96
C PHE A 77 -0.41 7.47 0.55
N ALA A 78 -0.29 6.15 0.78
CA ALA A 78 0.87 5.38 0.34
C ALA A 78 0.99 5.38 -1.19
N ALA A 79 -0.12 5.25 -1.92
CA ALA A 79 -0.16 5.35 -3.38
C ALA A 79 0.25 6.76 -3.86
N TRP A 80 -0.17 7.81 -3.17
CA TRP A 80 0.30 9.17 -3.44
C TRP A 80 1.82 9.26 -3.30
N LEU A 81 2.40 8.82 -2.19
CA LEU A 81 3.86 8.88 -1.97
C LEU A 81 4.66 8.01 -2.96
N ASP A 82 4.09 6.92 -3.46
CA ASP A 82 4.70 6.07 -4.48
C ASP A 82 4.71 6.72 -5.88
N LEU A 83 3.61 7.40 -6.24
CA LEU A 83 3.40 7.94 -7.59
C LEU A 83 3.87 9.40 -7.76
N VAL A 84 3.90 10.20 -6.68
CA VAL A 84 4.31 11.62 -6.71
C VAL A 84 5.72 11.85 -7.26
N PRO A 85 6.73 11.01 -6.97
CA PRO A 85 8.05 11.16 -7.58
C PRO A 85 8.08 10.86 -9.09
N ARG A 86 7.04 10.20 -9.64
CA ARG A 86 7.00 9.69 -11.02
C ARG A 86 6.17 10.55 -11.98
N GLY A 87 5.12 11.18 -11.47
CA GLY A 87 4.34 12.17 -12.22
C GLY A 87 4.97 13.54 -12.04
N GLY A 88 5.29 14.25 -13.12
CA GLY A 88 5.85 15.62 -13.09
C GLY A 88 5.03 16.62 -12.27
N ALA A 89 5.39 17.91 -12.32
CA ALA A 89 4.93 18.92 -11.36
C ALA A 89 3.39 19.10 -11.22
N ASP A 90 2.55 18.61 -12.15
CA ASP A 90 1.09 18.77 -12.13
C ASP A 90 0.39 17.95 -11.02
N PRO A 91 -0.25 18.60 -10.03
CA PRO A 91 -1.02 17.94 -8.98
C PRO A 91 -2.27 17.20 -9.48
N HIS A 92 -2.91 17.65 -10.56
CA HIS A 92 -4.16 17.03 -11.04
C HIS A 92 -3.91 15.66 -11.69
N ALA A 93 -2.85 15.55 -12.49
CA ALA A 93 -2.38 14.27 -13.01
C ALA A 93 -2.09 13.26 -11.88
N LYS A 94 -1.51 13.72 -10.76
CA LYS A 94 -1.21 12.87 -9.59
C LYS A 94 -2.46 12.36 -8.90
N VAL A 95 -3.46 13.23 -8.68
CA VAL A 95 -4.75 12.82 -8.10
C VAL A 95 -5.45 11.79 -9.01
N GLY A 96 -5.42 11.99 -10.33
CA GLY A 96 -5.94 11.02 -11.29
C GLY A 96 -5.23 9.66 -11.23
N ALA A 97 -3.90 9.66 -11.07
CA ALA A 97 -3.10 8.45 -10.94
C ALA A 97 -3.42 7.68 -9.63
N VAL A 98 -3.51 8.38 -8.50
CA VAL A 98 -3.89 7.75 -7.22
C VAL A 98 -5.30 7.16 -7.30
N ARG A 99 -6.28 7.90 -7.85
CA ARG A 99 -7.64 7.39 -8.04
C ARG A 99 -7.66 6.12 -8.88
N ARG A 100 -6.83 6.03 -9.92
CA ARG A 100 -6.71 4.83 -10.75
C ARG A 100 -6.04 3.68 -10.00
N PHE A 101 -4.99 3.96 -9.24
CA PHE A 101 -4.28 2.97 -8.42
C PHE A 101 -5.21 2.34 -7.37
N THR A 102 -6.05 3.16 -6.74
CA THR A 102 -6.89 2.75 -5.60
C THR A 102 -8.32 2.44 -6.00
N ARG A 103 -8.63 2.30 -7.30
CA ARG A 103 -10.00 2.18 -7.82
C ARG A 103 -10.73 0.94 -7.32
N HIS A 104 -9.98 -0.08 -6.95
CA HIS A 104 -10.44 -1.38 -6.52
C HIS A 104 -10.43 -1.55 -5.00
N LEU A 105 -10.08 -0.49 -4.25
CA LEU A 105 -10.20 -0.53 -2.80
C LEU A 105 -11.61 -0.98 -2.43
N PRO A 106 -11.76 -2.09 -1.67
CA PRO A 106 -13.07 -2.56 -1.27
C PRO A 106 -13.78 -1.45 -0.49
N VAL A 107 -15.08 -1.32 -0.71
CA VAL A 107 -15.92 -0.53 0.19
C VAL A 107 -16.01 -1.33 1.48
N LEU A 108 -15.15 -0.97 2.43
CA LEU A 108 -15.15 -1.54 3.76
C LEU A 108 -16.38 -0.97 4.49
N ALA A 109 -17.37 -1.83 4.75
CA ALA A 109 -18.64 -1.50 5.40
C ALA A 109 -18.62 -1.85 6.89
#